data_AF-A0A1T5NWR8-F1
#
_entry.id   AF-A0A1T5NWR8-F1
#
_cell.length_a   1.000
_cell.length_b   1.000
_cell.length_c   1.000
_cell.angle_alpha   90.00
_cell.angle_beta   90.00
_cell.angle_gamma   90.00
#
_symmetry.space_group_name_H-M   'P 1'
#
loop_
_entity.id
_entity.type
_entity.pdbx_description
1 polymer ?
#
loop_
_entity_poly.entity_id
_entity_poly.type
_entity_poly.pdbx_seq_one_letter_code
_entity_poly.pdbx_strand_id
1 'polypeptide(L)'
;MKYVNPVSFLETVHGGPVDTENTAALSLLRKKMLAELELSDDKQLKINQWTFDKHQLLQFFDKLTAGNELRYHAQIAADPVLLHFLETGEITGRFADSPLYNENGFLKFISPYYEPLFANAVLDSLKHQRLQNTIDLFANPLLLDGEHTTTCYGRIFRYVRVLEERLKIIIAKLRAGEVIPLRELWPFANITLVKQLNQLPYAFYEWRSDYGISLINLGLAIYRNDFTNGMAIVGLTGKLQTSEYVQEEMARWKTKMKEYWKEQEKKMSLAQRIGRWVAPIRPKWLSEQGAGSLIIGVAVALIFVINVRPMFTRPNPTLSAPVNYFITSRTKEAMKYLLFNLQTDSIYTPYRDVSKTPITGDDVYGPDFMAALQKPLFSNTTDPAVLKTVNDRLKDRKPGATISAPKSNTAHRQSLHLYNRLIVPAIAMIQTPDTFYSCYIAPADSAYVPLQLTVNQLYVYAGQLWNGSKEARAPMDDARAYRVKGFFLMPYKNSRQFLKESSLIFKLDPNYWATSDRNIPIEIGLTDSTSLYFNLLENNAAGIELEIGN
;
A
#
# COMPACT_ATOMS: atom_id res chain seq x y z
N MET A 1 2.00 27.67 -13.16
CA MET A 1 2.63 28.93 -13.59
C MET A 1 3.92 28.55 -14.31
N LYS A 2 4.27 29.22 -15.40
CA LYS A 2 5.56 28.99 -16.08
C LYS A 2 6.64 29.68 -15.24
N TYR A 3 7.65 28.95 -14.79
CA TYR A 3 8.79 29.57 -14.12
C TYR A 3 9.57 30.37 -15.15
N VAL A 4 9.98 31.58 -14.80
CA VAL A 4 10.87 32.40 -15.60
C VAL A 4 11.88 33.00 -14.65
N ASN A 5 13.17 32.77 -14.91
CA ASN A 5 14.22 33.19 -13.99
C ASN A 5 14.35 34.73 -14.00
N PRO A 6 14.29 35.41 -12.85
CA PRO A 6 14.45 36.85 -12.79
C PRO A 6 15.86 37.33 -13.16
N VAL A 7 16.89 36.51 -13.03
CA VAL A 7 18.28 36.90 -13.36
C VAL A 7 18.41 37.17 -14.86
N SER A 8 17.85 36.31 -15.72
CA SER A 8 17.89 36.54 -17.18
C SER A 8 17.17 37.82 -17.59
N PHE A 9 16.09 38.16 -16.87
CA PHE A 9 15.40 39.44 -17.02
C PHE A 9 16.30 40.62 -16.62
N LEU A 10 16.98 40.54 -15.46
CA LEU A 10 17.89 41.59 -15.00
C LEU A 10 19.07 41.78 -15.96
N GLU A 11 19.64 40.69 -16.49
CA GLU A 11 20.74 40.72 -17.46
C GLU A 11 20.34 41.38 -18.77
N THR A 12 19.12 41.13 -19.24
CA THR A 12 18.57 41.75 -20.46
C THR A 12 18.52 43.28 -20.32
N VAL A 13 18.13 43.79 -19.16
CA VAL A 13 18.05 45.24 -18.88
C VAL A 13 19.41 45.86 -18.60
N HIS A 14 20.28 45.12 -17.92
CA HIS A 14 21.63 45.57 -17.61
C HIS A 14 22.51 45.63 -18.87
N GLY A 15 22.25 44.75 -19.85
CA GLY A 15 23.07 44.59 -21.06
C GLY A 15 24.25 43.64 -20.85
N GLY A 16 24.18 42.75 -19.87
CA GLY A 16 25.25 41.83 -19.49
C GLY A 16 25.00 41.14 -18.15
N PRO A 17 25.95 40.30 -17.68
CA PRO A 17 25.83 39.56 -16.42
C PRO A 17 25.63 40.50 -15.23
N VAL A 18 24.72 40.14 -14.33
CA VAL A 18 24.43 40.93 -13.11
C VAL A 18 25.09 40.25 -11.91
N ASP A 19 25.90 41.00 -11.17
CA ASP A 19 26.45 40.55 -9.90
C ASP A 19 25.33 40.51 -8.82
N THR A 20 24.83 39.31 -8.56
CA THR A 20 23.73 39.06 -7.63
C THR A 20 24.12 39.19 -6.15
N GLU A 21 25.42 39.23 -5.83
CA GLU A 21 25.89 39.46 -4.45
C GLU A 21 26.01 40.97 -4.14
N ASN A 22 26.05 41.81 -5.17
CA ASN A 22 26.20 43.25 -5.02
C ASN A 22 24.85 43.97 -4.91
N THR A 23 24.41 44.20 -3.67
CA THR A 23 23.17 44.93 -3.35
C THR A 23 23.11 46.35 -3.92
N ALA A 24 24.26 47.01 -4.10
CA ALA A 24 24.32 48.34 -4.72
C ALA A 24 24.02 48.27 -6.23
N ALA A 25 24.51 47.24 -6.91
CA ALA A 25 24.23 47.02 -8.33
C ALA A 25 22.72 46.78 -8.57
N LEU A 26 22.07 45.98 -7.73
CA LEU A 26 20.61 45.77 -7.80
C LEU A 26 19.82 47.05 -7.51
N SER A 27 20.26 47.84 -6.54
CA SER A 27 19.63 49.12 -6.21
C SER A 27 19.74 50.12 -7.35
N LEU A 28 20.88 50.13 -8.07
CA LEU A 28 21.08 50.94 -9.26
C LEU A 28 20.19 50.47 -10.41
N LEU A 29 20.08 49.15 -10.62
CA LEU A 29 19.23 48.57 -11.65
C LEU A 29 17.75 48.86 -11.39
N ARG A 30 17.29 48.75 -10.14
CA ARG A 30 15.94 49.17 -9.71
C ARG A 30 15.66 50.63 -10.08
N LYS A 31 16.60 51.54 -9.79
CA LYS A 31 16.47 52.97 -10.14
C LYS A 31 16.44 53.19 -11.65
N LYS A 32 17.31 52.52 -12.40
CA LYS A 32 17.36 52.59 -13.87
C LYS A 32 16.01 52.19 -14.48
N MET A 33 15.45 51.07 -14.03
CA MET A 33 14.17 50.55 -14.54
C MET A 33 12.98 51.43 -14.17
N LEU A 34 12.98 52.04 -12.98
CA LEU A 34 11.93 53.00 -12.61
C LEU A 34 12.00 54.26 -13.48
N ALA A 35 13.20 54.74 -13.79
CA ALA A 35 13.38 55.88 -14.70
C ALA A 35 12.92 55.53 -16.12
N GLU A 36 13.27 54.34 -16.64
CA GLU A 36 12.78 53.85 -17.94
C GLU A 36 11.24 53.74 -17.97
N LEU A 37 10.63 53.28 -16.88
CA LEU A 37 9.18 53.20 -16.75
C LEU A 37 8.52 54.58 -16.72
N GLU A 38 9.13 55.57 -16.05
CA GLU A 38 8.65 56.96 -16.01
C GLU A 38 8.79 57.69 -17.36
N LEU A 39 9.74 57.26 -18.19
CA LEU A 39 9.93 57.75 -19.56
C LEU A 39 9.02 57.05 -20.60
N SER A 40 8.38 55.94 -20.24
CA SER A 40 7.47 55.20 -21.11
C SER A 40 6.08 55.86 -21.16
N ASP A 41 5.55 56.10 -22.37
CA ASP A 41 4.23 56.73 -22.58
C ASP A 41 3.09 55.95 -21.89
N ASP A 42 3.18 54.61 -21.91
CA ASP A 42 2.20 53.71 -21.32
C ASP A 42 2.35 53.57 -19.79
N LYS A 43 3.40 54.13 -19.18
CA LYS A 43 3.82 53.89 -17.78
C LYS A 43 4.00 52.40 -17.45
N GLN A 44 4.33 51.61 -18.47
CA GLN A 44 4.59 50.19 -18.36
C GLN A 44 5.97 49.88 -18.93
N LEU A 45 6.71 49.02 -18.23
CA LEU A 45 7.97 48.48 -18.70
C LEU A 45 7.72 47.12 -19.34
N LYS A 46 7.93 47.04 -20.66
CA LYS A 46 7.72 45.83 -21.47
C LYS A 46 9.08 45.24 -21.84
N ILE A 47 9.44 44.09 -21.27
CA ILE A 47 10.69 43.38 -21.56
C ILE A 47 10.36 41.92 -21.84
N ASN A 48 10.58 41.46 -23.08
CA ASN A 48 10.18 40.14 -23.53
C ASN A 48 8.69 39.86 -23.26
N GLN A 49 8.38 38.83 -22.46
CA GLN A 49 7.01 38.46 -22.08
C GLN A 49 6.54 39.15 -20.80
N TRP A 50 7.37 40.00 -20.19
CA TRP A 50 7.08 40.66 -18.93
C TRP A 50 6.55 42.07 -19.17
N THR A 51 5.48 42.41 -18.46
CA THR A 51 4.96 43.77 -18.39
C THR A 51 4.85 44.13 -16.93
N PHE A 52 5.53 45.20 -16.53
CA PHE A 52 5.51 45.70 -15.17
C PHE A 52 4.93 47.11 -15.12
N ASP A 53 3.96 47.32 -14.23
CA ASP A 53 3.69 48.67 -13.70
C ASP A 53 4.68 49.04 -12.58
N LYS A 54 4.66 50.30 -12.15
CA LYS A 54 5.55 50.81 -11.09
C LYS A 54 5.46 49.98 -9.81
N HIS A 55 4.25 49.60 -9.39
CA HIS A 55 4.04 48.88 -8.14
C HIS A 55 4.54 47.43 -8.23
N GLN A 56 4.24 46.73 -9.34
CA GLN A 56 4.72 45.38 -9.61
C GLN A 56 6.25 45.33 -9.67
N LEU A 57 6.88 46.34 -10.28
CA LEU A 57 8.34 46.43 -10.34
C LEU A 57 8.96 46.61 -8.95
N LEU A 58 8.38 47.45 -8.08
CA LEU A 58 8.86 47.57 -6.70
C LEU A 58 8.70 46.26 -5.94
N GLN A 59 7.53 45.61 -6.03
CA GLN A 59 7.29 44.32 -5.39
C GLN A 59 8.24 43.22 -5.89
N PHE A 60 8.57 43.23 -7.18
CA PHE A 60 9.52 42.30 -7.77
C PHE A 60 10.90 42.42 -7.13
N PHE A 61 11.44 43.65 -7.03
CA PHE A 61 12.72 43.88 -6.37
C PHE A 61 12.65 43.59 -4.87
N ASP A 62 11.58 43.99 -4.19
CA ASP A 62 11.43 43.76 -2.76
C ASP A 62 11.45 42.25 -2.44
N LYS A 63 10.77 41.42 -3.24
CA LYS A 63 10.82 39.94 -3.14
C LYS A 63 12.21 39.39 -3.41
N LEU A 64 12.85 39.80 -4.51
CA LEU A 64 14.21 39.36 -4.84
C LEU A 64 15.22 39.65 -3.73
N THR A 65 15.11 40.83 -3.10
CA THR A 65 15.98 41.23 -1.99
C THR A 65 15.57 40.63 -0.64
N ALA A 66 14.40 40.00 -0.54
CA ALA A 66 13.93 39.38 0.69
C ALA A 66 14.60 38.00 0.88
N GLY A 67 15.44 37.90 1.91
CA GLY A 67 16.07 36.64 2.29
C GLY A 67 17.06 36.12 1.24
N ASN A 68 16.92 34.85 0.86
CA ASN A 68 17.87 34.15 -0.03
C ASN A 68 17.34 33.96 -1.47
N GLU A 69 16.20 34.58 -1.83
CA GLU A 69 15.54 34.32 -3.12
C GLU A 69 16.43 34.63 -4.32
N LEU A 70 17.11 35.79 -4.32
CA LEU A 70 18.02 36.14 -5.41
C LEU A 70 19.17 35.14 -5.56
N ARG A 71 19.77 34.70 -4.43
CA ARG A 71 20.83 33.69 -4.45
C ARG A 71 20.32 32.36 -5.02
N TYR A 72 19.08 31.97 -4.70
CA TYR A 72 18.46 30.77 -5.25
C TYR A 72 18.19 30.89 -6.75
N HIS A 73 17.69 32.03 -7.21
CA HIS A 73 17.52 32.29 -8.64
C HIS A 73 18.85 32.32 -9.42
N ALA A 74 19.90 32.90 -8.83
CA ALA A 74 21.25 32.89 -9.40
C ALA A 74 21.79 31.47 -9.53
N GLN A 75 21.60 30.64 -8.49
CA GLN A 75 22.00 29.23 -8.53
C GLN A 75 21.25 28.45 -9.62
N ILE A 76 19.95 28.69 -9.78
CA ILE A 76 19.16 28.08 -10.87
C ILE A 76 19.66 28.56 -12.23
N ALA A 77 20.00 29.84 -12.39
CA ALA A 77 20.53 30.37 -13.64
C ALA A 77 21.89 29.77 -14.02
N ALA A 78 22.71 29.45 -13.02
CA ALA A 78 24.00 28.79 -13.19
C ALA A 78 23.90 27.29 -13.55
N ASP A 79 22.70 26.69 -13.48
CA ASP A 79 22.42 25.32 -13.91
C ASP A 79 21.49 25.33 -15.13
N PRO A 80 22.05 25.30 -16.37
CA PRO A 80 21.26 25.39 -17.60
C PRO A 80 20.24 24.26 -17.75
N VAL A 81 20.53 23.07 -17.21
CA VAL A 81 19.64 21.91 -17.31
C VAL A 81 18.44 22.09 -16.39
N LEU A 82 18.68 22.51 -15.13
CA LEU A 82 17.60 22.83 -14.20
C LEU A 82 16.76 24.01 -14.69
N LEU A 83 17.40 25.08 -15.16
CA LEU A 83 16.70 26.24 -15.71
C LEU A 83 15.81 25.84 -16.89
N HIS A 84 16.36 25.10 -17.85
CA HIS A 84 15.60 24.61 -18.99
C HIS A 84 14.41 23.76 -18.53
N PHE A 85 14.63 22.83 -17.59
CA PHE A 85 13.57 21.99 -17.05
C PHE A 85 12.45 22.81 -16.38
N LEU A 86 12.78 23.85 -15.62
CA LEU A 86 11.78 24.72 -14.99
C LEU A 86 11.00 25.57 -16.00
N GLU A 87 11.62 25.92 -17.13
CA GLU A 87 10.98 26.73 -18.18
C GLU A 87 10.12 25.90 -19.15
N THR A 88 10.52 24.66 -19.45
CA THR A 88 9.89 23.81 -20.48
C THR A 88 9.19 22.57 -19.93
N GLY A 89 9.63 22.06 -18.78
CA GLY A 89 9.23 20.75 -18.24
C GLY A 89 9.96 19.57 -18.90
N GLU A 90 10.93 19.83 -19.79
CA GLU A 90 11.68 18.81 -20.51
C GLU A 90 13.06 18.60 -19.88
N ILE A 91 13.42 17.33 -19.65
CA ILE A 91 14.73 16.97 -19.11
C ILE A 91 15.71 16.74 -20.26
N THR A 92 16.85 17.44 -20.24
CA THR A 92 17.89 17.34 -21.28
C THR A 92 19.19 16.71 -20.78
N GLY A 93 19.31 16.48 -19.47
CA GLY A 93 20.50 15.89 -18.87
C GLY A 93 20.46 15.86 -17.34
N ARG A 94 21.64 15.94 -16.72
CA ARG A 94 21.80 16.03 -15.27
C ARG A 94 21.94 17.47 -14.79
N PHE A 95 21.31 17.77 -13.67
CA PHE A 95 21.51 18.99 -12.91
C PHE A 95 22.95 19.05 -12.39
N ALA A 96 23.40 20.26 -12.09
CA ALA A 96 24.69 20.51 -11.47
C ALA A 96 24.77 19.87 -10.08
N ASP A 97 25.96 19.46 -9.67
CA ASP A 97 26.21 18.99 -8.30
C ASP A 97 26.36 20.18 -7.36
N SER A 98 25.23 20.70 -6.88
CA SER A 98 25.17 21.85 -5.99
C SER A 98 24.75 21.43 -4.58
N PRO A 99 25.53 21.74 -3.52
CA PRO A 99 25.15 21.42 -2.14
C PRO A 99 23.86 22.15 -1.72
N LEU A 100 23.56 23.28 -2.37
CA LEU A 100 22.37 24.09 -2.13
C LEU A 100 21.06 23.31 -2.40
N TYR A 101 21.11 22.28 -3.27
CA TYR A 101 19.96 21.43 -3.57
C TYR A 101 19.48 20.60 -2.38
N ASN A 102 20.30 20.45 -1.34
CA ASN A 102 19.95 19.76 -0.11
C ASN A 102 19.46 20.72 1.00
N GLU A 103 19.54 22.04 0.79
CA GLU A 103 19.10 23.02 1.78
C GLU A 103 17.57 23.10 1.84
N ASN A 104 17.00 22.95 3.04
CA ASN A 104 15.54 23.03 3.25
C ASN A 104 14.95 24.37 2.78
N GLY A 105 15.69 25.48 2.92
CA GLY A 105 15.27 26.79 2.43
C GLY A 105 15.10 26.84 0.92
N PHE A 106 16.05 26.23 0.19
CA PHE A 106 15.98 26.14 -1.27
C PHE A 106 14.87 25.20 -1.73
N LEU A 107 14.74 24.02 -1.09
CA LEU A 107 13.69 23.06 -1.43
C LEU A 107 12.30 23.69 -1.29
N LYS A 108 12.01 24.38 -0.18
CA LYS A 108 10.74 25.10 -0.01
C LYS A 108 10.50 26.17 -1.07
N PHE A 109 11.56 26.86 -1.50
CA PHE A 109 11.48 27.89 -2.52
C PHE A 109 11.21 27.32 -3.92
N ILE A 110 11.91 26.25 -4.31
CA ILE A 110 11.83 25.71 -5.68
C ILE A 110 10.64 24.75 -5.86
N SER A 111 10.20 24.05 -4.81
CA SER A 111 9.17 23.00 -4.90
C SER A 111 7.87 23.43 -5.59
N PRO A 112 7.30 24.62 -5.34
CA PRO A 112 6.06 25.05 -6.00
C PRO A 112 6.18 25.17 -7.53
N TYR A 113 7.39 25.41 -8.03
CA TYR A 113 7.67 25.49 -9.47
C TYR A 113 8.04 24.12 -10.05
N TYR A 114 8.80 23.33 -9.29
CA TYR A 114 9.34 22.04 -9.73
C TYR A 114 8.31 20.91 -9.71
N GLU A 115 7.49 20.80 -8.66
CA GLU A 115 6.49 19.71 -8.50
C GLU A 115 5.61 19.49 -9.73
N PRO A 116 4.90 20.51 -10.25
CA PRO A 116 3.94 20.26 -11.30
C PRO A 116 4.63 19.81 -12.59
N LEU A 117 5.83 20.33 -12.87
CA LEU A 117 6.62 19.97 -14.05
C LEU A 117 7.18 18.56 -13.92
N PHE A 118 7.76 18.22 -12.77
CA PHE A 118 8.29 16.88 -12.49
C PHE A 118 7.21 15.81 -12.54
N ALA A 119 6.09 16.02 -11.85
CA ALA A 119 4.96 15.10 -11.90
C ALA A 119 4.45 14.91 -13.33
N ASN A 120 4.29 15.99 -14.10
CA ASN A 120 3.84 15.91 -15.49
C ASN A 120 4.84 15.18 -16.39
N ALA A 121 6.14 15.46 -16.25
CA ALA A 121 7.19 14.83 -17.04
C ALA A 121 7.27 13.32 -16.75
N VAL A 122 7.16 12.89 -15.49
CA VAL A 122 7.10 11.47 -15.11
C VAL A 122 5.85 10.81 -15.72
N LEU A 123 4.68 11.44 -15.56
CA LEU A 123 3.43 10.90 -16.10
C LEU A 123 3.43 10.80 -17.62
N ASP A 124 3.92 11.82 -18.32
CA ASP A 124 4.07 11.83 -19.77
C ASP A 124 5.01 10.72 -20.23
N SER A 125 6.16 10.59 -19.55
CA SER A 125 7.14 9.55 -19.84
C SER A 125 6.58 8.14 -19.66
N LEU A 126 5.80 7.89 -18.59
CA LEU A 126 5.13 6.60 -18.37
C LEU A 126 4.05 6.32 -19.42
N LYS A 127 3.24 7.32 -19.79
CA LYS A 127 2.17 7.17 -20.80
C LYS A 127 2.72 6.84 -22.18
N HIS A 128 3.81 7.50 -22.55
CA HIS A 128 4.43 7.36 -23.88
C HIS A 128 5.61 6.38 -23.90
N GLN A 129 5.85 5.66 -22.79
CA GLN A 129 6.92 4.67 -22.65
C GLN A 129 8.33 5.20 -22.97
N ARG A 130 8.60 6.47 -22.62
CA ARG A 130 9.89 7.15 -22.83
C ARG A 130 10.89 6.78 -21.72
N LEU A 131 11.40 5.55 -21.76
CA LEU A 131 12.27 5.01 -20.70
C LEU A 131 13.44 5.93 -20.32
N GLN A 132 14.13 6.49 -21.31
CA GLN A 132 15.28 7.36 -21.05
C GLN A 132 14.89 8.58 -20.22
N ASN A 133 13.76 9.24 -20.56
CA ASN A 133 13.25 10.36 -19.78
C ASN A 133 12.92 9.96 -18.33
N THR A 134 12.36 8.76 -18.09
CA THR A 134 12.12 8.29 -16.72
C THR A 134 13.44 8.14 -15.95
N ILE A 135 14.46 7.54 -16.59
CA ILE A 135 15.78 7.36 -15.99
C ILE A 135 16.40 8.73 -15.66
N ASP A 136 16.39 9.66 -16.61
CA ASP A 136 17.01 10.98 -16.44
C ASP A 136 16.30 11.80 -15.35
N LEU A 137 14.97 11.72 -15.27
CA LEU A 137 14.21 12.39 -14.20
C LEU A 137 14.62 11.90 -12.81
N PHE A 138 14.72 10.57 -12.60
CA PHE A 138 15.05 10.00 -11.29
C PHE A 138 16.56 9.88 -11.02
N ALA A 139 17.41 10.13 -12.02
CA ALA A 139 18.87 10.24 -11.84
C ALA A 139 19.29 11.61 -11.28
N ASN A 140 18.39 12.60 -11.32
CA ASN A 140 18.60 13.93 -10.78
C ASN A 140 18.22 14.02 -9.30
N PRO A 141 18.81 14.96 -8.52
CA PRO A 141 18.39 15.21 -7.15
C PRO A 141 16.91 15.65 -7.13
N LEU A 142 16.16 15.11 -6.16
CA LEU A 142 14.74 15.43 -6.01
C LEU A 142 14.59 16.80 -5.34
N LEU A 143 14.27 17.81 -6.14
CA LEU A 143 14.13 19.20 -5.68
C LEU A 143 12.72 19.47 -5.13
N LEU A 144 12.27 18.61 -4.21
CA LEU A 144 10.96 18.71 -3.55
C LEU A 144 11.11 18.68 -2.02
N ASP A 145 10.33 19.52 -1.34
CA ASP A 145 10.11 19.40 0.11
C ASP A 145 9.12 18.26 0.42
N GLY A 146 8.87 18.01 1.72
CA GLY A 146 8.03 16.88 2.13
C GLY A 146 6.56 16.97 1.69
N GLU A 147 5.99 18.17 1.68
CA GLU A 147 4.59 18.40 1.29
C GLU A 147 4.41 18.20 -0.21
N HIS A 148 5.30 18.80 -1.01
CA HIS A 148 5.26 18.69 -2.46
C HIS A 148 5.68 17.30 -2.94
N THR A 149 6.58 16.61 -2.23
CA THR A 149 6.89 15.19 -2.47
C THR A 149 5.63 14.32 -2.33
N THR A 150 4.87 14.52 -1.25
CA THR A 150 3.62 13.79 -1.01
C THR A 150 2.60 14.06 -2.11
N THR A 151 2.45 15.32 -2.52
CA THR A 151 1.55 15.73 -3.60
C THR A 151 1.96 15.13 -4.94
N CYS A 152 3.24 15.24 -5.30
CA CYS A 152 3.82 14.69 -6.52
C CYS A 152 3.60 13.18 -6.62
N TYR A 153 4.01 12.44 -5.58
CA TYR A 153 3.90 10.99 -5.55
C TYR A 153 2.44 10.54 -5.54
N GLY A 154 1.56 11.25 -4.84
CA GLY A 154 0.12 11.00 -4.89
C GLY A 154 -0.44 11.06 -6.31
N ARG A 155 0.01 11.99 -7.15
CA ARG A 155 -0.40 12.09 -8.56
C ARG A 155 0.11 10.91 -9.39
N ILE A 156 1.39 10.53 -9.20
CA ILE A 156 1.99 9.38 -9.89
C ILE A 156 1.29 8.08 -9.46
N PHE A 157 1.01 7.90 -8.16
CA PHE A 157 0.28 6.76 -7.61
C PHE A 157 -1.10 6.57 -8.23
N ARG A 158 -1.88 7.66 -8.36
CA ARG A 158 -3.19 7.59 -9.00
C ARG A 158 -3.09 7.05 -10.42
N TYR A 159 -2.10 7.50 -11.19
CA TYR A 159 -1.91 7.02 -12.56
C TYR A 159 -1.56 5.53 -12.62
N VAL A 160 -0.58 5.09 -11.83
CA VAL A 160 -0.14 3.68 -11.86
C VAL A 160 -1.22 2.72 -11.33
N ARG A 161 -2.07 3.18 -10.40
CA ARG A 161 -3.26 2.41 -9.96
C ARG A 161 -4.31 2.29 -11.04
N VAL A 162 -4.59 3.35 -11.81
CA VAL A 162 -5.47 3.27 -12.96
C VAL A 162 -4.93 2.27 -13.99
N LEU A 163 -3.62 2.21 -14.17
CA LEU A 163 -2.96 1.25 -15.05
C LEU A 163 -3.16 -0.20 -14.54
N GLU A 164 -2.98 -0.44 -13.25
CA GLU A 164 -3.23 -1.74 -12.61
C GLU A 164 -4.70 -2.18 -12.70
N GLU A 165 -5.65 -1.30 -12.41
CA GLU A 165 -7.08 -1.62 -12.47
C GLU A 165 -7.52 -1.98 -13.90
N ARG A 166 -7.00 -1.28 -14.91
CA ARG A 166 -7.22 -1.64 -16.32
C ARG A 166 -6.65 -3.03 -16.65
N LEU A 167 -5.48 -3.36 -16.11
CA LEU A 167 -4.91 -4.70 -16.24
C LEU A 167 -5.81 -5.75 -15.59
N LYS A 168 -6.33 -5.51 -14.38
CA LYS A 168 -7.27 -6.43 -13.70
C LYS A 168 -8.55 -6.66 -14.52
N ILE A 169 -9.10 -5.62 -15.15
CA ILE A 169 -10.26 -5.74 -16.05
C ILE A 169 -9.93 -6.66 -17.24
N ILE A 170 -8.77 -6.48 -17.88
CA ILE A 170 -8.31 -7.33 -19.00
C ILE A 170 -8.17 -8.79 -18.55
N ILE A 171 -7.61 -9.02 -17.36
CA ILE A 171 -7.49 -10.37 -16.78
C ILE A 171 -8.87 -11.01 -16.59
N ALA A 172 -9.85 -10.26 -16.08
CA ALA A 172 -11.21 -10.75 -15.89
C ALA A 172 -11.88 -11.14 -17.22
N LYS A 173 -11.73 -10.31 -18.26
CA LYS A 173 -12.22 -10.59 -19.61
C LYS A 173 -11.60 -11.85 -20.23
N LEU A 174 -10.27 -12.00 -20.14
CA LEU A 174 -9.57 -13.20 -20.61
C LEU A 174 -10.05 -14.46 -19.88
N ARG A 175 -10.30 -14.36 -18.56
CA ARG A 175 -10.84 -15.48 -17.76
C ARG A 175 -12.28 -15.82 -18.11
N ALA A 176 -13.06 -14.83 -18.56
CA ALA A 176 -14.40 -15.04 -19.12
C ALA A 176 -14.39 -15.66 -20.54
N GLY A 177 -13.21 -15.86 -21.13
CA GLY A 177 -13.05 -16.45 -22.46
C GLY A 177 -13.07 -15.44 -23.60
N GLU A 178 -13.05 -14.14 -23.31
CA GLU A 178 -12.93 -13.11 -24.36
C GLU A 178 -11.56 -13.20 -25.05
N VAL A 179 -11.55 -13.02 -26.37
CA VAL A 179 -10.32 -12.99 -27.17
C VAL A 179 -9.82 -11.55 -27.24
N ILE A 180 -8.73 -11.26 -26.53
CA ILE A 180 -8.09 -9.94 -26.53
C ILE A 180 -6.82 -9.99 -27.39
N PRO A 181 -6.66 -9.08 -28.37
CA PRO A 181 -5.46 -9.05 -29.19
C PRO A 181 -4.22 -8.64 -28.37
N LEU A 182 -3.07 -9.23 -28.67
CA LEU A 182 -1.81 -8.96 -27.94
C LEU A 182 -1.42 -7.47 -27.93
N ARG A 183 -1.81 -6.71 -28.97
CA ARG A 183 -1.59 -5.26 -29.05
C ARG A 183 -2.26 -4.50 -27.90
N GLU A 184 -3.42 -4.95 -27.43
CA GLU A 184 -4.12 -4.35 -26.28
C GLU A 184 -3.47 -4.71 -24.94
N LEU A 185 -2.67 -5.77 -24.89
CA LEU A 185 -1.90 -6.16 -23.71
C LEU A 185 -0.58 -5.39 -23.59
N TRP A 186 -0.04 -4.94 -24.72
CA TRP A 186 1.25 -4.25 -24.80
C TRP A 186 1.39 -3.04 -23.86
N PRO A 187 0.38 -2.19 -23.67
CA PRO A 187 0.47 -1.07 -22.72
C PRO A 187 0.72 -1.49 -21.26
N PHE A 188 0.42 -2.74 -20.89
CA PHE A 188 0.50 -3.24 -19.51
C PHE A 188 1.66 -4.24 -19.32
N ALA A 189 1.96 -5.04 -20.34
CA ALA A 189 2.89 -6.15 -20.22
C ALA A 189 4.02 -6.08 -21.25
N ASN A 190 4.87 -5.06 -21.12
CA ASN A 190 6.08 -4.92 -21.92
C ASN A 190 7.31 -4.61 -21.06
N ILE A 191 8.51 -4.90 -21.60
CA ILE A 191 9.77 -4.73 -20.87
C ILE A 191 10.12 -3.26 -20.60
N THR A 192 9.72 -2.34 -21.48
CA THR A 192 9.99 -0.91 -21.33
C THR A 192 9.26 -0.36 -20.10
N LEU A 193 7.97 -0.69 -19.97
CA LEU A 193 7.19 -0.32 -18.79
C LEU A 193 7.79 -0.90 -17.51
N VAL A 194 8.15 -2.20 -17.47
CA VAL A 194 8.78 -2.80 -16.29
C VAL A 194 10.05 -2.06 -15.88
N LYS A 195 10.89 -1.70 -16.85
CA LYS A 195 12.10 -0.89 -16.58
C LYS A 195 11.77 0.50 -16.04
N GLN A 196 10.73 1.15 -16.55
CA GLN A 196 10.26 2.45 -16.05
C GLN A 196 9.71 2.35 -14.63
N LEU A 197 8.90 1.34 -14.34
CA LEU A 197 8.38 1.10 -12.99
C LEU A 197 9.51 0.86 -11.99
N ASN A 198 10.60 0.20 -12.41
CA ASN A 198 11.78 0.02 -11.59
C ASN A 198 12.57 1.32 -11.31
N GLN A 199 12.38 2.37 -12.11
CA GLN A 199 12.96 3.69 -11.81
C GLN A 199 12.17 4.44 -10.76
N LEU A 200 10.94 4.02 -10.46
CA LEU A 200 10.14 4.70 -9.45
C LEU A 200 10.75 4.50 -8.04
N PRO A 201 10.60 5.50 -7.15
CA PRO A 201 11.15 5.45 -5.79
C PRO A 201 10.67 4.25 -4.97
N TYR A 202 11.38 3.96 -3.88
CA TYR A 202 11.03 2.88 -2.96
C TYR A 202 9.59 2.96 -2.43
N ALA A 203 9.02 4.16 -2.32
CA ALA A 203 7.61 4.34 -1.96
C ALA A 203 6.64 3.51 -2.83
N PHE A 204 6.98 3.24 -4.10
CA PHE A 204 6.19 2.44 -5.04
C PHE A 204 6.47 0.93 -4.97
N TYR A 205 7.27 0.45 -4.02
CA TYR A 205 7.69 -0.96 -3.92
C TYR A 205 6.53 -1.92 -3.64
N GLU A 206 5.65 -1.57 -2.69
CA GLU A 206 4.47 -2.37 -2.36
C GLU A 206 3.55 -2.48 -3.58
N TRP A 207 3.19 -1.35 -4.18
CA TRP A 207 2.38 -1.31 -5.40
C TRP A 207 3.02 -2.10 -6.56
N ARG A 208 4.35 -2.03 -6.75
CA ARG A 208 5.04 -2.84 -7.77
C ARG A 208 4.87 -4.34 -7.52
N SER A 209 4.79 -4.76 -6.27
CA SER A 209 4.57 -6.16 -5.90
C SER A 209 3.15 -6.60 -6.26
N ASP A 210 2.14 -5.77 -5.97
CA ASP A 210 0.74 -6.00 -6.40
C ASP A 210 0.60 -6.05 -7.91
N TYR A 211 1.29 -5.13 -8.60
CA TYR A 211 1.37 -5.13 -10.06
C TYR A 211 2.04 -6.40 -10.59
N GLY A 212 3.09 -6.89 -9.93
CA GLY A 212 3.77 -8.14 -10.23
C GLY A 212 2.85 -9.37 -10.12
N ILE A 213 2.02 -9.43 -9.08
CA ILE A 213 0.97 -10.45 -8.94
C ILE A 213 -0.05 -10.35 -10.08
N SER A 214 -0.44 -9.13 -10.46
CA SER A 214 -1.34 -8.91 -11.61
C SER A 214 -0.71 -9.39 -12.93
N LEU A 215 0.59 -9.19 -13.15
CA LEU A 215 1.30 -9.74 -14.31
C LEU A 215 1.34 -11.28 -14.31
N ILE A 216 1.57 -11.92 -13.16
CA ILE A 216 1.49 -13.38 -13.04
C ILE A 216 0.09 -13.86 -13.44
N ASN A 217 -0.95 -13.21 -12.89
CA ASN A 217 -2.35 -13.53 -13.18
C ASN A 217 -2.71 -13.33 -14.65
N LEU A 218 -2.16 -12.30 -15.31
CA LEU A 218 -2.30 -12.09 -16.74
C LEU A 218 -1.65 -13.23 -17.54
N GLY A 219 -0.41 -13.59 -17.20
CA GLY A 219 0.27 -14.72 -17.84
C GLY A 219 -0.52 -16.03 -17.69
N LEU A 220 -1.10 -16.28 -16.51
CA LEU A 220 -1.97 -17.41 -16.23
C LEU A 220 -3.34 -17.34 -16.93
N ALA A 221 -3.83 -16.16 -17.30
CA ALA A 221 -5.04 -16.04 -18.11
C ALA A 221 -4.76 -16.38 -19.59
N ILE A 222 -3.56 -16.07 -20.08
CA ILE A 222 -3.19 -16.21 -21.51
C ILE A 222 -2.63 -17.61 -21.82
N TYR A 223 -1.88 -18.22 -20.89
CA TYR A 223 -1.05 -19.39 -21.21
C TYR A 223 -1.78 -20.59 -21.82
N ARG A 224 -3.08 -20.74 -21.53
CA ARG A 224 -3.90 -21.84 -22.05
C ARG A 224 -4.08 -21.74 -23.56
N ASN A 225 -4.22 -20.52 -24.07
CA ASN A 225 -4.42 -20.23 -25.48
C ASN A 225 -3.09 -19.93 -26.18
N ASP A 226 -2.17 -19.25 -25.49
CA ASP A 226 -0.86 -18.86 -26.00
C ASP A 226 0.22 -19.02 -24.91
N PHE A 227 0.82 -20.21 -24.88
CA PHE A 227 1.84 -20.55 -23.90
C PHE A 227 3.05 -19.62 -23.94
N THR A 228 3.52 -19.27 -25.14
CA THR A 228 4.72 -18.45 -25.33
C THR A 228 4.52 -17.05 -24.76
N ASN A 229 3.40 -16.40 -25.10
CA ASN A 229 3.09 -15.07 -24.58
C ASN A 229 2.78 -15.10 -23.07
N GLY A 230 2.02 -16.10 -22.59
CA GLY A 230 1.78 -16.26 -21.15
C GLY A 230 3.08 -16.41 -20.35
N MET A 231 4.01 -17.24 -20.83
CA MET A 231 5.32 -17.45 -20.20
C MET A 231 6.20 -16.19 -20.26
N ALA A 232 6.19 -15.47 -21.39
CA ALA A 232 6.93 -14.22 -21.53
C ALA A 232 6.44 -13.17 -20.52
N ILE A 233 5.13 -13.05 -20.31
CA ILE A 233 4.52 -12.13 -19.35
C ILE A 233 4.88 -12.51 -17.92
N VAL A 234 4.79 -13.79 -17.52
CA VAL A 234 5.27 -14.24 -16.19
C VAL A 234 6.76 -13.94 -16.01
N GLY A 235 7.55 -14.08 -17.08
CA GLY A 235 8.97 -13.73 -17.08
C GLY A 235 9.26 -12.24 -16.90
N LEU A 236 8.32 -11.35 -17.21
CA LEU A 236 8.44 -9.91 -16.91
C LEU A 236 8.40 -9.63 -15.40
N THR A 237 7.62 -10.39 -14.62
CA THR A 237 7.59 -10.25 -13.15
C THR A 237 8.97 -10.49 -12.53
N GLY A 238 9.76 -11.42 -13.08
CA GLY A 238 11.15 -11.64 -12.64
C GLY A 238 12.13 -10.52 -12.96
N LYS A 239 11.74 -9.55 -13.78
CA LYS A 239 12.52 -8.33 -14.08
C LYS A 239 12.00 -7.11 -13.34
N LEU A 240 10.82 -7.20 -12.72
CA LEU A 240 10.24 -6.16 -11.90
C LEU A 240 10.82 -6.27 -10.49
N GLN A 241 11.24 -5.16 -9.90
CA GLN A 241 11.70 -5.10 -8.51
C GLN A 241 10.48 -5.20 -7.59
N THR A 242 10.25 -6.38 -7.02
CA THR A 242 9.11 -6.70 -6.15
C THR A 242 9.58 -7.37 -4.84
N SER A 243 8.64 -7.72 -3.98
CA SER A 243 8.89 -8.59 -2.82
C SER A 243 9.36 -9.99 -3.22
N GLU A 244 10.09 -10.62 -2.31
CA GLU A 244 10.57 -12.00 -2.42
C GLU A 244 9.41 -12.97 -2.67
N TYR A 245 8.31 -12.80 -1.93
CA TYR A 245 7.07 -13.57 -2.14
C TYR A 245 6.60 -13.58 -3.61
N VAL A 246 6.59 -12.41 -4.26
CA VAL A 246 6.17 -12.32 -5.67
C VAL A 246 7.15 -13.03 -6.60
N GLN A 247 8.45 -13.01 -6.29
CA GLN A 247 9.48 -13.72 -7.04
C GLN A 247 9.36 -15.24 -6.88
N GLU A 248 9.09 -15.73 -5.66
CA GLU A 248 8.82 -17.14 -5.39
C GLU A 248 7.55 -17.62 -6.09
N GLU A 249 6.46 -16.85 -6.03
CA GLU A 249 5.22 -17.13 -6.74
C GLU A 249 5.44 -17.22 -8.25
N MET A 250 6.18 -16.26 -8.82
CA MET A 250 6.56 -16.28 -10.23
C MET A 250 7.35 -17.54 -10.59
N ALA A 251 8.34 -17.92 -9.79
CA ALA A 251 9.14 -19.13 -10.02
C ALA A 251 8.26 -20.40 -9.95
N ARG A 252 7.38 -20.47 -8.95
CA ARG A 252 6.42 -21.58 -8.77
C ARG A 252 5.51 -21.74 -9.98
N TRP A 253 4.90 -20.65 -10.44
CA TRP A 253 3.99 -20.68 -11.59
C TRP A 253 4.73 -20.96 -12.89
N LYS A 254 5.94 -20.43 -13.07
CA LYS A 254 6.80 -20.72 -14.22
C LYS A 254 7.11 -22.21 -14.35
N THR A 255 7.39 -22.90 -13.23
CA THR A 255 7.61 -24.35 -13.19
C THR A 255 6.33 -25.12 -13.55
N LYS A 256 5.21 -24.81 -12.89
CA LYS A 256 3.89 -25.44 -13.16
C LYS A 256 3.46 -25.29 -14.62
N MET A 257 3.65 -24.11 -15.21
CA MET A 257 3.32 -23.85 -16.61
C MET A 257 4.17 -24.70 -17.56
N LYS A 258 5.49 -24.84 -17.29
CA LYS A 258 6.38 -25.70 -18.09
C LYS A 258 5.99 -27.17 -17.99
N GLU A 259 5.66 -27.66 -16.80
CA GLU A 259 5.21 -29.04 -16.59
C GLU A 259 3.91 -29.32 -17.34
N TYR A 260 2.92 -28.45 -17.19
CA TYR A 260 1.66 -28.53 -17.91
C TYR A 260 1.87 -28.57 -19.43
N TRP A 261 2.77 -27.73 -19.96
CA TRP A 261 3.09 -27.73 -21.39
C TRP A 261 3.74 -29.03 -21.85
N LYS A 262 4.71 -29.57 -21.09
CA LYS A 262 5.33 -30.87 -21.37
C LYS A 262 4.30 -32.01 -21.38
N GLU A 263 3.34 -32.00 -20.46
CA GLU A 263 2.26 -32.97 -20.44
C GLU A 263 1.34 -32.86 -21.66
N GLN A 264 0.99 -31.63 -22.06
CA GLN A 264 0.20 -31.38 -23.26
C GLN A 264 0.94 -31.85 -24.51
N GLU A 265 2.25 -31.59 -24.62
CA GLU A 265 3.06 -32.08 -25.73
C GLU A 265 3.09 -33.61 -25.81
N LYS A 266 3.11 -34.31 -24.67
CA LYS A 266 3.05 -35.79 -24.62
C LYS A 266 1.68 -36.32 -25.07
N LYS A 267 0.60 -35.58 -24.78
CA LYS A 267 -0.78 -35.95 -25.15
C LYS A 267 -1.14 -35.60 -26.59
N MET A 268 -0.47 -34.61 -27.21
CA MET A 268 -0.68 -34.27 -28.61
C MET A 268 -0.24 -35.43 -29.52
N SER A 269 -1.14 -35.86 -30.41
CA SER A 269 -0.83 -36.93 -31.35
C SER A 269 0.29 -36.52 -32.31
N LEU A 270 1.00 -37.51 -32.86
CA LEU A 270 2.10 -37.30 -33.80
C LEU A 270 1.65 -36.48 -35.03
N ALA A 271 0.39 -36.64 -35.46
CA ALA A 271 -0.25 -35.85 -36.52
C ALA A 271 -0.48 -34.37 -36.13
N GLN A 272 -0.88 -34.09 -34.88
CA GLN A 272 -1.02 -32.71 -34.38
C GLN A 272 0.33 -32.02 -34.22
N ARG A 273 1.37 -32.77 -33.81
CA ARG A 273 2.76 -32.30 -33.77
C ARG A 273 3.27 -31.91 -35.16
N ILE A 274 3.07 -32.75 -36.17
CA ILE A 274 3.45 -32.46 -37.57
C ILE A 274 2.63 -31.28 -38.10
N GLY A 275 1.32 -31.22 -37.83
CA GLY A 275 0.46 -30.13 -38.26
C GLY A 275 0.91 -28.75 -37.75
N ARG A 276 1.35 -28.64 -36.48
CA ARG A 276 1.92 -27.40 -35.95
C ARG A 276 3.26 -27.03 -36.56
N TRP A 277 4.08 -28.02 -36.93
CA TRP A 277 5.39 -27.79 -37.56
C TRP A 277 5.26 -27.31 -39.01
N VAL A 278 4.24 -27.79 -39.74
CA VAL A 278 3.99 -27.43 -41.14
C VAL A 278 3.10 -26.18 -41.29
N ALA A 279 2.34 -25.78 -40.25
CA ALA A 279 1.47 -24.59 -40.25
C ALA A 279 2.16 -23.27 -40.67
N PRO A 280 3.39 -22.93 -40.21
CA PRO A 280 4.07 -21.72 -40.66
C PRO A 280 4.71 -21.86 -42.06
N ILE A 281 4.81 -23.08 -42.59
CA ILE A 281 5.41 -23.35 -43.92
C ILE A 281 4.33 -23.43 -45.00
N ARG A 282 3.03 -23.42 -44.66
CA ARG A 282 1.95 -23.43 -45.67
C ARG A 282 2.09 -22.22 -46.59
N PRO A 283 2.56 -22.41 -47.83
CA PRO A 283 2.82 -21.31 -48.71
C PRO A 283 1.46 -20.85 -49.27
N LYS A 284 1.22 -19.53 -49.33
CA LYS A 284 -0.09 -18.91 -49.66
C LYS A 284 -0.69 -19.28 -51.03
N TRP A 285 0.01 -20.07 -51.85
CA TRP A 285 -0.40 -20.49 -53.21
C TRP A 285 -1.19 -21.81 -53.28
N LEU A 286 -1.41 -22.49 -52.15
CA LEU A 286 -2.29 -23.67 -52.07
C LEU A 286 -3.76 -23.27 -51.87
N SER A 287 -4.26 -22.37 -52.72
CA SER A 287 -5.70 -22.04 -52.80
C SER A 287 -6.39 -22.84 -53.91
N GLU A 288 -7.42 -23.56 -53.48
CA GLU A 288 -8.71 -23.81 -54.14
C GLU A 288 -8.92 -24.90 -55.20
N GLN A 289 -7.93 -25.53 -55.83
CA GLN A 289 -8.26 -26.63 -56.77
C GLN A 289 -7.30 -27.82 -56.63
N GLY A 290 -7.71 -28.87 -55.91
CA GLY A 290 -7.16 -30.21 -56.14
C GLY A 290 -6.67 -31.04 -54.95
N ALA A 291 -6.86 -30.63 -53.69
CA ALA A 291 -6.44 -31.44 -52.53
C ALA A 291 -7.60 -32.22 -51.86
N GLY A 292 -8.60 -32.62 -52.64
CA GLY A 292 -9.84 -33.23 -52.14
C GLY A 292 -9.80 -34.73 -51.85
N SER A 293 -8.73 -35.47 -52.18
CA SER A 293 -8.81 -36.94 -52.22
C SER A 293 -7.91 -37.73 -51.25
N LEU A 294 -7.04 -37.09 -50.45
CA LEU A 294 -6.09 -37.84 -49.61
C LEU A 294 -6.25 -37.67 -48.07
N ILE A 295 -7.11 -36.77 -47.60
CA ILE A 295 -7.25 -36.50 -46.14
C ILE A 295 -8.57 -37.04 -45.54
N ILE A 296 -9.52 -37.46 -46.38
CA ILE A 296 -10.86 -37.87 -45.94
C ILE A 296 -10.88 -39.26 -45.25
N GLY A 297 -9.89 -40.12 -45.51
CA GLY A 297 -9.86 -41.49 -44.95
C GLY A 297 -9.53 -41.59 -43.44
N VAL A 298 -8.86 -40.60 -42.85
CA VAL A 298 -8.39 -40.66 -41.44
C VAL A 298 -9.29 -39.85 -40.50
N ALA A 299 -10.07 -38.90 -41.01
CA ALA A 299 -10.92 -38.03 -40.19
C ALA A 299 -12.23 -38.70 -39.72
N VAL A 300 -12.73 -39.71 -40.44
CA VAL A 300 -14.03 -40.35 -40.12
C VAL A 300 -13.91 -41.42 -39.02
N ALA A 301 -12.73 -42.01 -38.81
CA ALA A 301 -12.52 -43.03 -37.77
C ALA A 301 -12.32 -42.45 -36.35
N LEU A 302 -11.97 -41.16 -36.21
CA LEU A 302 -11.74 -40.52 -34.91
C LEU A 302 -12.98 -39.85 -34.30
N ILE A 303 -14.05 -39.68 -35.08
CA ILE A 303 -15.28 -39.01 -34.63
C ILE A 303 -16.22 -39.95 -33.85
N PHE A 304 -16.02 -41.27 -33.90
CA PHE A 304 -16.95 -42.23 -33.27
C PHE A 304 -16.57 -42.73 -31.87
N VAL A 305 -15.44 -42.30 -31.28
CA VAL A 305 -14.98 -42.80 -29.95
C VAL A 305 -15.12 -41.77 -28.80
N ILE A 306 -15.57 -40.53 -29.07
CA ILE A 306 -15.69 -39.45 -28.05
C ILE A 306 -17.13 -38.99 -27.87
N ASN A 307 -18.09 -39.92 -27.82
CA ASN A 307 -19.41 -39.61 -27.30
C ASN A 307 -19.73 -40.61 -26.18
N VAL A 308 -20.26 -40.06 -25.07
CA VAL A 308 -20.62 -40.71 -23.80
C VAL A 308 -19.52 -40.71 -22.72
N ARG A 309 -19.37 -39.56 -22.02
CA ARG A 309 -19.23 -39.54 -20.55
C ARG A 309 -19.95 -38.32 -19.94
N PRO A 310 -20.53 -38.47 -18.74
CA PRO A 310 -21.56 -37.59 -18.21
C PRO A 310 -21.01 -36.28 -17.61
N MET A 311 -21.85 -35.26 -17.64
CA MET A 311 -21.71 -34.00 -16.90
C MET A 311 -21.46 -34.28 -15.41
N PHE A 312 -20.29 -33.93 -14.91
CA PHE A 312 -20.11 -33.60 -13.49
C PHE A 312 -20.49 -32.13 -13.31
N THR A 313 -21.72 -31.90 -12.86
CA THR A 313 -22.08 -30.64 -12.20
C THR A 313 -21.31 -30.58 -10.88
N ARG A 314 -20.36 -29.64 -10.79
CA ARG A 314 -19.75 -29.32 -9.49
C ARG A 314 -20.82 -28.61 -8.64
N PRO A 315 -21.03 -29.00 -7.38
CA PRO A 315 -21.90 -28.24 -6.49
C PRO A 315 -21.29 -26.85 -6.28
N ASN A 316 -22.11 -25.81 -6.41
CA ASN A 316 -21.74 -24.48 -5.95
C ASN A 316 -21.44 -24.55 -4.45
N PRO A 317 -20.33 -23.97 -3.95
CA PRO A 317 -20.09 -23.89 -2.52
C PRO A 317 -21.25 -23.11 -1.89
N THR A 318 -22.02 -23.78 -1.05
CA THR A 318 -23.00 -23.13 -0.19
C THR A 318 -22.24 -22.24 0.78
N LEU A 319 -22.44 -20.91 0.72
CA LEU A 319 -22.04 -20.00 1.79
C LEU A 319 -22.76 -20.45 3.06
N SER A 320 -22.04 -21.14 3.95
CA SER A 320 -22.50 -21.35 5.32
C SER A 320 -22.67 -19.99 5.99
N ALA A 321 -23.80 -19.78 6.67
CA ALA A 321 -24.01 -18.58 7.47
C ALA A 321 -22.83 -18.38 8.45
N PRO A 322 -22.40 -17.14 8.68
CA PRO A 322 -21.27 -16.87 9.57
C PRO A 322 -21.55 -17.41 10.97
N VAL A 323 -20.71 -18.35 11.44
CA VAL A 323 -20.83 -18.94 12.78
C VAL A 323 -20.25 -17.93 13.78
N ASN A 324 -21.07 -17.47 14.72
CA ASN A 324 -20.58 -16.60 15.80
C ASN A 324 -19.99 -17.45 16.94
N TYR A 325 -18.68 -17.69 16.91
CA TYR A 325 -17.96 -18.51 17.90
C TYR A 325 -18.00 -17.98 19.34
N PHE A 326 -18.37 -16.71 19.53
CA PHE A 326 -18.36 -16.04 20.83
C PHE A 326 -19.77 -15.81 21.38
N ILE A 327 -20.81 -16.39 20.76
CA ILE A 327 -22.19 -16.18 21.19
C ILE A 327 -22.48 -16.70 22.62
N THR A 328 -21.71 -17.69 23.09
CA THR A 328 -21.78 -18.24 24.44
C THR A 328 -20.51 -18.03 25.25
N SER A 329 -19.57 -17.18 24.79
CA SER A 329 -18.32 -16.99 25.53
C SER A 329 -18.53 -16.18 26.80
N ARG A 330 -17.70 -16.44 27.82
CA ARG A 330 -17.69 -15.65 29.06
C ARG A 330 -17.25 -14.20 28.80
N THR A 331 -16.42 -14.00 27.79
CA THR A 331 -15.91 -12.69 27.38
C THR A 331 -16.92 -11.85 26.59
N LYS A 332 -18.02 -12.42 26.12
CA LYS A 332 -18.95 -11.79 25.18
C LYS A 332 -19.50 -10.45 25.63
N GLU A 333 -20.13 -10.40 26.81
CA GLU A 333 -20.82 -9.18 27.26
C GLU A 333 -19.82 -8.08 27.66
N ALA A 334 -18.69 -8.46 28.28
CA ALA A 334 -17.61 -7.54 28.58
C ALA A 334 -16.97 -6.96 27.31
N MET A 335 -16.77 -7.79 26.27
CA MET A 335 -16.23 -7.33 24.99
C MET A 335 -17.20 -6.40 24.27
N LYS A 336 -18.50 -6.74 24.20
CA LYS A 336 -19.52 -5.84 23.63
C LYS A 336 -19.52 -4.48 24.32
N TYR A 337 -19.46 -4.48 25.65
CA TYR A 337 -19.40 -3.26 26.44
C TYR A 337 -18.12 -2.46 26.15
N LEU A 338 -16.95 -3.12 26.07
CA LEU A 338 -15.69 -2.47 25.70
C LEU A 338 -15.77 -1.82 24.30
N LEU A 339 -16.16 -2.59 23.28
CA LEU A 339 -16.27 -2.12 21.90
C LEU A 339 -17.27 -0.97 21.76
N PHE A 340 -18.41 -1.05 22.45
CA PHE A 340 -19.40 0.03 22.47
C PHE A 340 -18.79 1.34 22.95
N ASN A 341 -18.12 1.33 24.10
CA ASN A 341 -17.51 2.54 24.66
C ASN A 341 -16.39 3.10 23.75
N LEU A 342 -15.56 2.24 23.16
CA LEU A 342 -14.51 2.67 22.21
C LEU A 342 -15.08 3.30 20.92
N GLN A 343 -16.30 2.93 20.52
CA GLN A 343 -17.00 3.49 19.36
C GLN A 343 -17.69 4.82 19.68
N THR A 344 -18.23 5.00 20.89
CA THR A 344 -19.07 6.15 21.24
C THR A 344 -18.31 7.34 21.84
N ASP A 345 -17.23 7.12 22.59
CA ASP A 345 -16.62 8.16 23.42
C ASP A 345 -15.59 9.05 22.70
N SER A 346 -16.06 9.99 21.88
CA SER A 346 -15.20 10.92 21.14
C SER A 346 -15.51 12.41 21.29
N ILE A 347 -16.01 12.84 22.44
CA ILE A 347 -16.18 14.26 22.66
C ILE A 347 -14.83 14.80 23.14
N TYR A 348 -14.15 15.52 22.24
CA TYR A 348 -12.92 16.23 22.55
C TYR A 348 -13.24 17.39 23.51
N THR A 349 -12.96 17.20 24.78
CA THR A 349 -12.76 18.32 25.71
C THR A 349 -11.26 18.60 25.76
N PRO A 350 -10.80 19.83 25.45
CA PRO A 350 -9.39 20.20 25.51
C PRO A 350 -8.91 20.15 26.97
N TYR A 351 -8.50 18.97 27.41
CA TYR A 351 -7.97 18.72 28.76
C TYR A 351 -6.53 18.24 28.62
N ARG A 352 -5.59 18.93 29.27
CA ARG A 352 -4.20 18.48 29.40
C ARG A 352 -4.16 17.44 30.51
N ASP A 353 -4.33 16.17 30.14
CA ASP A 353 -4.04 15.08 31.05
C ASP A 353 -2.52 14.86 31.14
N VAL A 354 -2.05 14.53 32.35
CA VAL A 354 -0.66 14.24 32.69
C VAL A 354 -0.43 12.72 32.77
N SER A 355 -1.42 11.90 32.39
CA SER A 355 -1.27 10.45 32.39
C SER A 355 -0.10 10.00 31.51
N LYS A 356 0.71 9.08 32.02
CA LYS A 356 1.83 8.50 31.27
C LYS A 356 1.30 7.78 30.03
N THR A 357 1.79 8.16 28.85
CA THR A 357 1.48 7.44 27.60
C THR A 357 1.99 6.00 27.71
N PRO A 358 1.15 4.99 27.37
CA PRO A 358 1.58 3.60 27.30
C PRO A 358 2.75 3.42 26.33
N ILE A 359 3.58 2.43 26.60
CA ILE A 359 4.65 1.99 25.70
C ILE A 359 4.25 0.72 24.98
N THR A 360 4.93 0.39 23.88
CA THR A 360 4.66 -0.84 23.13
C THR A 360 4.76 -2.07 24.03
N GLY A 361 3.72 -2.91 24.02
CA GLY A 361 3.62 -4.09 24.86
C GLY A 361 2.74 -3.91 26.11
N ASP A 362 2.39 -2.68 26.50
CA ASP A 362 1.54 -2.44 27.67
C ASP A 362 0.12 -3.00 27.43
N ASP A 363 -0.37 -3.76 28.40
CA ASP A 363 -1.75 -4.28 28.41
C ASP A 363 -2.69 -3.28 29.10
N VAL A 364 -3.33 -2.45 28.27
CA VAL A 364 -4.10 -1.27 28.73
C VAL A 364 -5.50 -1.60 29.24
N TYR A 365 -6.09 -2.71 28.81
CA TYR A 365 -7.45 -3.12 29.20
C TYR A 365 -7.50 -4.48 29.90
N GLY A 366 -6.53 -5.37 29.67
CA GLY A 366 -6.57 -6.77 30.05
C GLY A 366 -6.74 -7.04 31.54
N PRO A 367 -5.94 -6.42 32.44
CA PRO A 367 -6.03 -6.68 33.87
C PRO A 367 -7.42 -6.38 34.45
N ASP A 368 -7.97 -5.20 34.16
CA ASP A 368 -9.28 -4.77 34.64
C ASP A 368 -10.42 -5.58 33.99
N PHE A 369 -10.29 -5.91 32.70
CA PHE A 369 -11.24 -6.76 31.99
C PHE A 369 -11.29 -8.16 32.59
N MET A 370 -10.14 -8.79 32.84
CA MET A 370 -10.07 -10.13 33.41
C MET A 370 -10.55 -10.16 34.86
N ALA A 371 -10.26 -9.11 35.65
CA ALA A 371 -10.79 -8.95 36.99
C ALA A 371 -12.32 -8.83 36.99
N ALA A 372 -12.90 -8.19 35.97
CA ALA A 372 -14.35 -8.11 35.79
C ALA A 372 -14.97 -9.49 35.49
N LEU A 373 -14.33 -10.30 34.63
CA LEU A 373 -14.82 -11.63 34.31
C LEU A 373 -14.83 -12.57 35.53
N GLN A 374 -13.84 -12.45 36.41
CA GLN A 374 -13.72 -13.30 37.61
C GLN A 374 -14.86 -13.07 38.62
N LYS A 375 -15.50 -11.91 38.59
CA LYS A 375 -16.66 -11.63 39.44
C LYS A 375 -17.87 -12.36 38.85
N PRO A 376 -18.59 -13.18 39.66
CA PRO A 376 -19.73 -13.92 39.16
C PRO A 376 -20.79 -12.96 38.58
N LEU A 377 -21.09 -13.12 37.29
CA LEU A 377 -22.21 -12.49 36.60
C LEU A 377 -23.49 -13.06 37.22
N PHE A 378 -24.06 -12.37 38.22
CA PHE A 378 -25.28 -12.75 38.94
C PHE A 378 -25.30 -14.14 39.60
N SER A 379 -24.89 -14.21 40.87
CA SER A 379 -25.64 -15.03 41.83
C SER A 379 -26.74 -14.16 42.45
N ASN A 380 -27.87 -14.01 41.76
CA ASN A 380 -29.13 -13.71 42.48
C ASN A 380 -29.58 -14.92 43.32
N THR A 381 -28.88 -16.04 43.24
CA THR A 381 -28.95 -17.12 44.21
C THR A 381 -28.27 -16.71 45.51
N THR A 382 -29.07 -16.37 46.51
CA THR A 382 -28.66 -16.32 47.92
C THR A 382 -28.38 -17.72 48.49
N ASP A 383 -28.32 -18.76 47.66
CA ASP A 383 -28.08 -20.12 48.11
C ASP A 383 -26.59 -20.33 48.42
N PRO A 384 -26.22 -20.45 49.72
CA PRO A 384 -24.84 -20.58 50.14
C PRO A 384 -24.18 -21.88 49.64
N ALA A 385 -24.97 -22.90 49.25
CA ALA A 385 -24.43 -24.17 48.75
C ALA A 385 -23.79 -24.03 47.35
N VAL A 386 -24.41 -23.22 46.48
CA VAL A 386 -23.90 -22.97 45.12
C VAL A 386 -22.63 -22.12 45.18
N LEU A 387 -22.61 -21.09 46.02
CA LEU A 387 -21.44 -20.24 46.24
C LEU A 387 -20.25 -21.00 46.83
N LYS A 388 -20.50 -21.94 47.76
CA LYS A 388 -19.45 -22.81 48.33
C LYS A 388 -18.86 -23.74 47.26
N THR A 389 -19.70 -24.32 46.40
CA THR A 389 -19.26 -25.24 45.34
C THR A 389 -18.40 -24.53 44.28
N VAL A 390 -18.71 -23.28 43.94
CA VAL A 390 -17.92 -22.47 43.00
C VAL A 390 -16.59 -22.03 43.63
N ASN A 391 -16.59 -21.62 44.90
CA ASN A 391 -15.36 -21.25 45.61
C ASN A 391 -14.43 -22.45 45.85
N ASP A 392 -14.97 -23.63 46.15
CA ASP A 392 -14.16 -24.84 46.35
C ASP A 392 -13.50 -25.28 45.03
N ARG A 393 -14.20 -25.18 43.88
CA ARG A 393 -13.61 -25.40 42.55
C ARG A 393 -12.54 -24.38 42.15
N LEU A 394 -12.61 -23.15 42.66
CA LEU A 394 -11.61 -22.11 42.42
C LEU A 394 -10.37 -22.29 43.32
N LYS A 395 -10.53 -22.82 44.54
CA LYS A 395 -9.44 -23.10 45.48
C LYS A 395 -8.63 -24.36 45.13
N ASP A 396 -9.26 -25.35 44.49
CA ASP A 396 -8.57 -26.58 44.06
C ASP A 396 -7.67 -26.39 42.83
N ARG A 397 -7.72 -25.23 42.16
CA ARG A 397 -6.71 -24.85 41.17
C ARG A 397 -5.45 -24.33 41.88
N LYS A 398 -4.56 -25.25 42.24
CA LYS A 398 -3.18 -24.91 42.65
C LYS A 398 -2.53 -24.06 41.54
N PRO A 399 -2.01 -22.85 41.82
CA PRO A 399 -1.16 -22.14 40.90
C PRO A 399 0.20 -22.85 40.86
N GLY A 400 0.37 -23.81 39.96
CA GLY A 400 1.59 -24.61 39.92
C GLY A 400 1.79 -25.40 38.64
N ALA A 401 2.56 -24.83 37.72
CA ALA A 401 3.59 -25.52 36.96
C ALA A 401 4.45 -24.48 36.23
N THR A 402 5.40 -23.84 36.94
CA THR A 402 6.52 -23.16 36.29
C THR A 402 7.41 -24.23 35.66
N ILE A 403 7.13 -24.54 34.39
CA ILE A 403 7.97 -25.37 33.54
C ILE A 403 9.22 -24.57 33.24
N SER A 404 10.37 -25.03 33.72
CA SER A 404 11.68 -24.45 33.42
C SER A 404 11.97 -24.55 31.91
N ALA A 405 12.04 -23.40 31.24
CA ALA A 405 12.16 -23.28 29.79
C ALA A 405 13.59 -23.56 29.27
N PRO A 406 13.74 -24.26 28.12
CA PRO A 406 15.01 -24.43 27.44
C PRO A 406 15.42 -23.18 26.63
N LYS A 407 16.74 -22.97 26.49
CA LYS A 407 17.43 -21.76 26.01
C LYS A 407 17.38 -21.51 24.48
N SER A 408 16.20 -21.56 23.87
CA SER A 408 15.90 -20.84 22.61
C SER A 408 14.83 -19.79 22.93
N ASN A 409 14.68 -18.72 22.15
CA ASN A 409 13.85 -17.55 22.50
C ASN A 409 12.34 -17.91 22.51
N THR A 410 11.92 -18.64 23.55
CA THR A 410 10.60 -19.25 23.78
C THR A 410 9.49 -18.22 24.03
N ALA A 411 9.86 -16.96 24.27
CA ALA A 411 8.96 -15.90 24.71
C ALA A 411 7.85 -15.55 23.70
N HIS A 412 8.00 -15.92 22.42
CA HIS A 412 7.07 -15.53 21.35
C HIS A 412 6.48 -16.72 20.58
N ARG A 413 6.62 -17.93 21.11
CA ARG A 413 5.94 -19.10 20.54
C ARG A 413 4.43 -18.90 20.67
N GLN A 414 3.67 -19.37 19.69
CA GLN A 414 2.21 -19.34 19.73
C GLN A 414 1.64 -17.92 19.91
N SER A 415 2.17 -16.96 19.16
CA SER A 415 1.77 -15.55 19.26
C SER A 415 1.43 -14.95 17.89
N LEU A 416 0.70 -13.84 17.89
CA LEU A 416 0.65 -12.91 16.77
C LEU A 416 1.81 -11.93 16.91
N HIS A 417 2.54 -11.69 15.82
CA HIS A 417 3.49 -10.58 15.74
C HIS A 417 2.83 -9.45 14.97
N LEU A 418 2.34 -8.44 15.68
CA LEU A 418 1.59 -7.33 15.11
C LEU A 418 2.51 -6.15 14.79
N TYR A 419 2.57 -5.74 13.53
CA TYR A 419 3.31 -4.57 13.05
C TYR A 419 2.36 -3.40 12.85
N ASN A 420 2.56 -2.30 13.58
CA ASN A 420 1.78 -1.08 13.38
C ASN A 420 2.47 -0.16 12.36
N ARG A 421 2.01 -0.17 11.11
CA ARG A 421 2.53 0.74 10.05
C ARG A 421 1.85 2.10 10.03
N LEU A 422 0.91 2.35 10.94
CA LEU A 422 0.24 3.63 11.04
C LEU A 422 1.19 4.67 11.64
N ILE A 423 0.98 5.93 11.28
CA ILE A 423 1.66 7.09 11.89
C ILE A 423 1.10 7.44 13.28
N VAL A 424 0.19 6.61 13.80
CA VAL A 424 -0.47 6.78 15.10
C VAL A 424 -0.38 5.47 15.89
N PRO A 425 -0.49 5.50 17.22
CA PRO A 425 -0.57 4.27 17.98
C PRO A 425 -1.85 3.47 17.70
N ALA A 426 -1.74 2.17 17.93
CA ALA A 426 -2.83 1.22 17.82
C ALA A 426 -2.91 0.38 19.11
N ILE A 427 -4.11 -0.06 19.47
CA ILE A 427 -4.35 -1.03 20.53
C ILE A 427 -4.93 -2.28 19.88
N ALA A 428 -4.19 -3.37 19.94
CA ALA A 428 -4.66 -4.69 19.56
C ALA A 428 -5.38 -5.34 20.75
N MET A 429 -6.52 -5.98 20.50
CA MET A 429 -7.33 -6.66 21.52
C MET A 429 -7.64 -8.07 21.03
N ILE A 430 -7.18 -9.08 21.77
CA ILE A 430 -7.47 -10.49 21.48
C ILE A 430 -8.49 -11.02 22.47
N GLN A 431 -9.60 -11.51 21.92
CA GLN A 431 -10.64 -12.22 22.63
C GLN A 431 -10.50 -13.72 22.44
N THR A 432 -10.59 -14.46 23.53
CA THR A 432 -10.85 -15.91 23.52
C THR A 432 -12.16 -16.19 24.28
N PRO A 433 -12.65 -17.43 24.31
CA PRO A 433 -13.86 -17.76 25.07
C PRO A 433 -13.78 -17.39 26.56
N ASP A 434 -12.59 -17.51 27.16
CA ASP A 434 -12.37 -17.39 28.60
C ASP A 434 -11.35 -16.33 29.01
N THR A 435 -10.55 -15.83 28.06
CA THR A 435 -9.49 -14.87 28.30
C THR A 435 -9.58 -13.69 27.35
N PHE A 436 -8.99 -12.58 27.77
CA PHE A 436 -8.87 -11.36 26.99
C PHE A 436 -7.50 -10.76 27.27
N TYR A 437 -6.88 -10.24 26.23
CA TYR A 437 -5.60 -9.55 26.31
C TYR A 437 -5.64 -8.32 25.40
N SER A 438 -5.01 -7.24 25.82
CA SER A 438 -4.80 -6.07 24.96
C SER A 438 -3.33 -5.68 24.91
N CYS A 439 -2.95 -4.97 23.86
CA CYS A 439 -1.56 -4.56 23.66
C CYS A 439 -1.53 -3.21 22.95
N TYR A 440 -0.91 -2.22 23.60
CA TYR A 440 -0.58 -0.96 22.96
C TYR A 440 0.64 -1.14 22.04
N ILE A 441 0.59 -0.55 20.85
CA ILE A 441 1.66 -0.60 19.84
C ILE A 441 1.92 0.82 19.35
N ALA A 442 3.12 1.34 19.60
CA ALA A 442 3.53 2.65 19.14
C ALA A 442 3.56 2.76 17.60
N PRO A 443 3.52 3.97 17.02
CA PRO A 443 3.70 4.15 15.57
C PRO A 443 4.99 3.52 15.08
N ALA A 444 4.93 2.81 13.95
CA ALA A 444 6.08 2.12 13.33
C ALA A 444 6.78 1.08 14.21
N ASP A 445 6.13 0.59 15.26
CA ASP A 445 6.64 -0.45 16.16
C ASP A 445 5.88 -1.78 15.97
N SER A 446 6.28 -2.82 16.71
CA SER A 446 5.64 -4.12 16.69
C SER A 446 5.57 -4.75 18.07
N ALA A 447 4.54 -5.58 18.30
CA ALA A 447 4.37 -6.30 19.55
C ALA A 447 3.96 -7.75 19.32
N TYR A 448 4.31 -8.62 20.27
CA TYR A 448 3.86 -10.00 20.30
C TYR A 448 2.66 -10.15 21.23
N VAL A 449 1.63 -10.81 20.73
CA VAL A 449 0.34 -10.94 21.42
C VAL A 449 0.00 -12.42 21.49
N PRO A 450 -0.25 -13.02 22.67
CA PRO A 450 -0.43 -14.45 22.79
C PRO A 450 -1.70 -14.93 22.06
N LEU A 451 -1.60 -16.05 21.35
CA LEU A 451 -2.75 -16.77 20.81
C LEU A 451 -3.03 -17.98 21.68
N GLN A 452 -4.10 -17.90 22.45
CA GLN A 452 -4.50 -18.96 23.36
C GLN A 452 -5.74 -19.67 22.80
N LEU A 453 -5.83 -21.00 22.95
CA LEU A 453 -6.99 -21.81 22.56
C LEU A 453 -7.20 -21.96 21.04
N THR A 454 -8.22 -22.75 20.67
CA THR A 454 -8.57 -23.11 19.30
C THR A 454 -9.23 -21.97 18.52
N VAL A 455 -9.82 -20.95 19.17
CA VAL A 455 -10.47 -19.83 18.48
C VAL A 455 -10.14 -18.51 19.16
N ASN A 456 -9.57 -17.58 18.40
CA ASN A 456 -9.20 -16.23 18.84
C ASN A 456 -9.84 -15.19 17.93
N GLN A 457 -10.22 -14.03 18.46
CA GLN A 457 -10.71 -12.90 17.67
C GLN A 457 -9.89 -11.64 17.97
N LEU A 458 -9.29 -11.06 16.93
CA LEU A 458 -8.49 -9.85 17.00
C LEU A 458 -9.32 -8.63 16.57
N TYR A 459 -9.28 -7.59 17.40
CA TYR A 459 -9.78 -6.25 17.12
C TYR A 459 -8.64 -5.25 17.20
N VAL A 460 -8.72 -4.15 16.45
CA VAL A 460 -7.73 -3.07 16.52
C VAL A 460 -8.42 -1.71 16.62
N TYR A 461 -7.99 -0.93 17.60
CA TYR A 461 -8.44 0.43 17.85
C TYR A 461 -7.27 1.40 17.70
N ALA A 462 -7.35 2.32 16.75
CA ALA A 462 -6.27 3.28 16.44
C ALA A 462 -6.72 4.72 16.60
N GLY A 463 -5.83 5.57 17.10
CA GLY A 463 -6.13 6.97 17.39
C GLY A 463 -4.94 7.78 17.90
N GLN A 464 -5.18 9.05 18.18
CA GLN A 464 -4.20 9.99 18.72
C GLN A 464 -4.65 10.49 20.08
N LEU A 465 -3.69 11.09 20.81
CA LEU A 465 -3.90 11.70 22.13
C LEU A 465 -4.51 10.69 23.12
N TRP A 466 -3.70 9.72 23.54
CA TRP A 466 -4.10 8.80 24.58
C TRP A 466 -4.37 9.54 25.90
N ASN A 467 -5.50 9.23 26.53
CA ASN A 467 -5.86 9.70 27.86
C ASN A 467 -6.16 8.47 28.73
N GLY A 468 -5.23 8.14 29.63
CA GLY A 468 -5.33 6.97 30.51
C GLY A 468 -6.28 7.16 31.69
N SER A 469 -6.58 8.42 32.07
CA SER A 469 -7.47 8.73 33.19
C SER A 469 -8.94 8.77 32.80
N LYS A 470 -9.26 8.90 31.51
CA LYS A 470 -10.62 8.94 31.00
C LYS A 470 -11.29 7.58 31.19
N GLU A 471 -12.49 7.60 31.76
CA GLU A 471 -13.30 6.40 32.03
C GLU A 471 -14.64 6.47 31.27
N ALA A 472 -15.19 5.30 30.95
CA ALA A 472 -16.54 5.15 30.41
C ALA A 472 -17.60 5.75 31.35
N ARG A 473 -18.60 6.43 30.77
CA ARG A 473 -19.65 7.14 31.52
C ARG A 473 -20.48 6.21 32.40
N ALA A 474 -20.93 5.10 31.84
CA ALA A 474 -21.70 4.09 32.55
C ALA A 474 -20.79 2.88 32.85
N PRO A 475 -20.93 2.23 34.01
CA PRO A 475 -20.30 0.93 34.27
C PRO A 475 -21.02 -0.17 33.46
N MET A 476 -20.40 -1.34 33.35
CA MET A 476 -21.04 -2.52 32.75
C MET A 476 -22.19 -3.02 33.62
N ASP A 477 -23.39 -3.21 33.04
CA ASP A 477 -24.62 -3.57 33.77
C ASP A 477 -24.46 -4.84 34.63
N ASP A 478 -23.81 -5.85 34.07
CA ASP A 478 -23.67 -7.18 34.69
C ASP A 478 -22.45 -7.31 35.61
N ALA A 479 -21.49 -6.38 35.50
CA ALA A 479 -20.29 -6.32 36.34
C ALA A 479 -20.21 -4.92 36.95
N ARG A 480 -20.91 -4.72 38.07
CA ARG A 480 -21.17 -3.42 38.74
C ARG A 480 -19.95 -2.55 39.11
N ALA A 481 -18.73 -2.94 38.75
CA ALA A 481 -17.52 -2.16 38.96
C ALA A 481 -16.59 -2.06 37.74
N TYR A 482 -16.91 -2.70 36.60
CA TYR A 482 -16.06 -2.58 35.41
C TYR A 482 -16.38 -1.30 34.63
N ARG A 483 -15.39 -0.42 34.54
CA ARG A 483 -15.41 0.77 33.70
C ARG A 483 -14.22 0.69 32.77
N VAL A 484 -14.45 0.85 31.46
CA VAL A 484 -13.36 0.98 30.51
C VAL A 484 -12.58 2.25 30.86
N LYS A 485 -11.26 2.14 30.97
CA LYS A 485 -10.36 3.28 31.21
C LYS A 485 -9.34 3.35 30.09
N GLY A 486 -8.95 4.55 29.71
CA GLY A 486 -8.00 4.75 28.62
C GLY A 486 -8.72 4.87 27.27
N PHE A 487 -8.55 6.01 26.61
CA PHE A 487 -9.14 6.25 25.29
C PHE A 487 -8.23 7.11 24.42
N PHE A 488 -8.30 6.92 23.10
CA PHE A 488 -7.82 7.94 22.17
C PHE A 488 -8.84 9.07 22.07
N LEU A 489 -8.41 10.30 22.31
CA LEU A 489 -9.30 11.46 22.22
C LEU A 489 -9.63 11.83 20.77
N MET A 490 -8.79 11.40 19.83
CA MET A 490 -9.02 11.61 18.39
C MET A 490 -8.93 10.26 17.67
N PRO A 491 -10.02 9.78 17.04
CA PRO A 491 -9.94 8.59 16.21
C PRO A 491 -9.04 8.87 14.99
N TYR A 492 -8.30 7.85 14.54
CA TYR A 492 -7.52 7.96 13.32
C TYR A 492 -8.28 7.39 12.14
N LYS A 493 -8.55 8.23 11.12
CA LYS A 493 -9.25 7.82 9.88
C LYS A 493 -10.59 7.13 10.19
N ASN A 494 -10.89 6.01 9.54
CA ASN A 494 -12.12 5.23 9.74
C ASN A 494 -12.01 4.24 10.92
N SER A 495 -11.15 4.48 11.93
CA SER A 495 -10.87 3.48 12.99
C SER A 495 -12.08 2.97 13.75
N ARG A 496 -13.15 3.76 13.88
CA ARG A 496 -14.41 3.28 14.48
C ARG A 496 -15.17 2.32 13.58
N GLN A 497 -15.24 2.65 12.29
CA GLN A 497 -15.87 1.78 11.31
C GLN A 497 -15.08 0.49 11.19
N PHE A 498 -13.74 0.57 11.14
CA PHE A 498 -12.86 -0.58 11.15
C PHE A 498 -13.06 -1.45 12.40
N LEU A 499 -13.11 -0.85 13.59
CA LEU A 499 -13.39 -1.59 14.83
C LEU A 499 -14.76 -2.30 14.81
N LYS A 500 -15.74 -1.74 14.09
CA LYS A 500 -17.09 -2.28 13.97
C LYS A 500 -17.21 -3.39 12.93
N GLU A 501 -16.57 -3.21 11.77
CA GLU A 501 -16.79 -4.00 10.56
C GLU A 501 -15.63 -4.96 10.26
N SER A 502 -14.53 -4.88 11.02
CA SER A 502 -13.32 -5.65 10.75
C SER A 502 -12.78 -6.27 12.04
N SER A 503 -12.88 -7.59 12.11
CA SER A 503 -12.14 -8.41 13.06
C SER A 503 -11.52 -9.59 12.34
N LEU A 504 -10.42 -10.13 12.87
CA LEU A 504 -9.82 -11.37 12.37
C LEU A 504 -10.09 -12.50 13.35
N ILE A 505 -10.72 -13.56 12.88
CA ILE A 505 -10.95 -14.77 13.65
C ILE A 505 -9.91 -15.80 13.23
N PHE A 506 -9.15 -16.29 14.20
CA PHE A 506 -8.16 -17.34 14.04
C PHE A 506 -8.72 -18.63 14.60
N LYS A 507 -8.85 -19.65 13.77
CA LYS A 507 -9.09 -21.02 14.21
C LYS A 507 -7.80 -21.80 14.13
N LEU A 508 -7.34 -22.28 15.27
CA LEU A 508 -6.08 -22.97 15.43
C LEU A 508 -6.39 -24.45 15.64
N ASP A 509 -5.77 -25.31 14.82
CA ASP A 509 -5.77 -26.76 15.07
C ASP A 509 -5.05 -26.98 16.41
N PRO A 510 -5.74 -27.49 17.45
CA PRO A 510 -5.17 -27.62 18.78
C PRO A 510 -3.95 -28.54 18.81
N ASN A 511 -3.91 -29.59 17.98
CA ASN A 511 -2.81 -30.55 17.98
C ASN A 511 -1.56 -29.94 17.35
N TYR A 512 -1.75 -29.22 16.24
CA TYR A 512 -0.67 -28.51 15.57
C TYR A 512 -0.19 -27.34 16.43
N TRP A 513 -1.11 -26.48 16.85
CA TRP A 513 -0.76 -25.23 17.53
C TRP A 513 -0.07 -25.49 18.86
N ALA A 514 -0.51 -26.47 19.65
CA ALA A 514 0.09 -26.81 20.93
C ALA A 514 1.59 -27.16 20.85
N THR A 515 2.07 -27.62 19.69
CA THR A 515 3.48 -27.97 19.46
C THR A 515 4.20 -27.01 18.53
N SER A 516 3.51 -25.95 18.07
CA SER A 516 4.05 -24.97 17.15
C SER A 516 4.97 -23.97 17.86
N ASP A 517 6.16 -23.77 17.29
CA ASP A 517 7.11 -22.72 17.72
C ASP A 517 6.93 -21.41 16.92
N ARG A 518 5.83 -21.28 16.17
CA ARG A 518 5.61 -20.19 15.23
C ARG A 518 4.93 -18.99 15.89
N ASN A 519 5.15 -17.82 15.29
CA ASN A 519 4.28 -16.66 15.42
C ASN A 519 3.64 -16.36 14.06
N ILE A 520 2.54 -15.60 14.06
CA ILE A 520 1.83 -15.19 12.84
C ILE A 520 2.06 -13.68 12.65
N PRO A 521 2.84 -13.26 11.64
CA PRO A 521 3.10 -11.86 11.40
C PRO A 521 1.92 -11.19 10.69
N ILE A 522 1.40 -10.12 11.29
CA ILE A 522 0.26 -9.34 10.78
C ILE A 522 0.63 -7.87 10.81
N GLU A 523 0.38 -7.19 9.71
CA GLU A 523 0.54 -5.76 9.59
C GLU A 523 -0.80 -5.03 9.65
N ILE A 524 -0.85 -3.96 10.43
CA ILE A 524 -1.95 -3.02 10.54
C ILE A 524 -1.56 -1.79 9.73
N GLY A 525 -2.28 -1.53 8.65
CA GLY A 525 -1.95 -0.48 7.69
C GLY A 525 -3.14 0.34 7.23
N LEU A 526 -2.91 1.24 6.27
CA LEU A 526 -3.97 1.94 5.54
C LEU A 526 -4.01 1.54 4.07
N THR A 527 -5.14 1.02 3.62
CA THR A 527 -5.48 0.94 2.21
C THR A 527 -5.76 2.37 1.73
N ASP A 528 -5.07 2.78 0.67
CA ASP A 528 -5.33 4.04 -0.03
C ASP A 528 -5.21 5.28 0.86
N SER A 529 -4.42 5.21 1.94
CA SER A 529 -4.30 6.26 2.96
C SER A 529 -5.60 6.63 3.69
N THR A 530 -6.67 5.82 3.54
CA THR A 530 -8.02 6.16 4.00
C THR A 530 -8.67 5.08 4.87
N SER A 531 -8.51 3.81 4.53
CA SER A 531 -9.19 2.71 5.21
C SER A 531 -8.19 1.82 5.92
N LEU A 532 -8.40 1.50 7.20
CA LEU A 532 -7.57 0.53 7.90
C LEU A 532 -7.75 -0.89 7.30
N TYR A 533 -6.68 -1.68 7.30
CA TYR A 533 -6.69 -3.09 6.89
C TYR A 533 -5.73 -3.93 7.71
N PHE A 534 -5.92 -5.25 7.63
CA PHE A 534 -4.96 -6.25 8.08
C PHE A 534 -4.24 -6.86 6.89
N ASN A 535 -2.92 -6.97 6.96
CA ASN A 535 -2.08 -7.65 5.99
C ASN A 535 -1.38 -8.83 6.63
N LEU A 536 -1.58 -10.04 6.12
CA LEU A 536 -0.85 -11.23 6.59
C LEU A 536 0.46 -11.30 5.83
N LEU A 537 1.59 -11.13 6.53
CA LEU A 537 2.90 -11.05 5.89
C LEU A 537 3.42 -12.42 5.41
N GLU A 538 2.92 -13.51 5.99
CA GLU A 538 3.24 -14.88 5.58
C GLU A 538 1.98 -15.71 5.35
N ASN A 539 1.93 -16.43 4.21
CA ASN A 539 0.79 -17.25 3.82
C ASN A 539 0.96 -18.73 4.27
N ASN A 540 1.40 -18.93 5.51
CA ASN A 540 1.82 -20.25 6.03
C ASN A 540 0.72 -20.92 6.86
N ALA A 541 -0.39 -21.27 6.20
CA ALA A 541 -1.61 -21.85 6.78
C ALA A 541 -1.55 -23.38 7.01
N ALA A 542 -0.53 -23.89 7.71
CA ALA A 542 -0.67 -25.23 8.30
C ALA A 542 -1.38 -25.10 9.64
N GLY A 543 -2.58 -25.67 9.78
CA GLY A 543 -3.31 -25.72 11.05
C GLY A 543 -3.90 -24.39 11.52
N ILE A 544 -4.04 -23.39 10.64
CA ILE A 544 -4.65 -22.09 10.95
C ILE A 544 -5.70 -21.79 9.87
N GLU A 545 -6.96 -21.62 10.26
CA GLU A 545 -8.00 -21.03 9.40
C GLU A 545 -8.25 -19.58 9.82
N LEU A 546 -8.34 -18.70 8.84
CA LEU A 546 -8.54 -17.27 9.05
C LEU A 546 -9.89 -16.86 8.46
N GLU A 547 -10.72 -16.22 9.28
CA GLU A 547 -12.01 -15.70 8.87
C GLU A 547 -12.07 -14.20 9.19
N ILE A 548 -12.63 -13.41 8.27
CA ILE A 548 -12.97 -12.01 8.57
C ILE A 548 -14.28 -12.06 9.36
N GLY A 549 -14.24 -11.62 10.62
CA GLY A 549 -15.41 -11.54 11.47
C GLY A 549 -16.28 -10.34 11.09
N ASN A 550 -17.61 -10.56 11.08
CA ASN A 550 -18.63 -9.55 10.77
C ASN A 550 -19.05 -8.72 11.97
#